data_AF-A0ABD5DEK0-F1
#
_entry.id   AF-A0ABD5DEK0-F1
#
_cell.length_a   1.000
_cell.length_b   1.000
_cell.length_c   1.000
_cell.angle_alpha   90.00
_cell.angle_beta   90.00
_cell.angle_gamma   90.00
#
_symmetry.space_group_name_H-M   'P 1'
#
loop_
_entity.id
_entity.type
_entity.pdbx_description
1 polymer ?
#
loop_
_entity_poly.entity_id
_entity_poly.type
_entity_poly.pdbx_seq_one_letter_code
_entity_poly.pdbx_strand_id
1 'polypeptide(L)'
;GDIRNLEDCQKVCTGVDYVLHQAALGSVPRSIADPIMTNSANITGFLNMLVAARDAQVKSFTYAASSSTYGDHPALPKVEENIGQPLSPYAI
;
A
#
# COMPACT_ATOMS: atom_id res chain seq x y z
N GLY A 1 -8.34 11.37 10.36
CA GLY A 1 -7.77 10.12 10.87
C GLY A 1 -6.48 9.83 10.16
N ASP A 2 -5.80 8.78 10.58
CA ASP A 2 -4.55 8.30 10.00
C ASP A 2 -4.62 6.79 9.85
N ILE A 3 -4.24 6.26 8.68
CA ILE A 3 -4.26 4.81 8.43
C ILE A 3 -3.30 4.04 9.36
N ARG A 4 -2.33 4.72 9.96
CA ARG A 4 -1.44 4.15 10.99
C ARG A 4 -2.15 3.88 12.31
N ASN A 5 -3.32 4.49 12.53
CA ASN A 5 -4.19 4.19 13.66
C ASN A 5 -5.26 3.17 13.24
N LEU A 6 -5.23 1.98 13.84
CA LEU A 6 -6.18 0.91 13.52
C LEU A 6 -7.63 1.28 13.89
N GLU A 7 -7.85 2.02 14.98
CA GLU A 7 -9.18 2.43 15.42
C GLU A 7 -9.84 3.36 14.41
N ASP A 8 -9.06 4.29 13.83
CA ASP A 8 -9.53 5.15 12.74
C ASP A 8 -9.97 4.30 11.54
N CYS A 9 -9.18 3.29 11.17
CA CYS A 9 -9.48 2.39 10.06
C CYS A 9 -10.77 1.58 10.30
N GLN A 10 -10.91 0.97 11.48
CA GLN A 10 -12.09 0.19 11.85
C GLN A 10 -13.36 1.03 11.83
N LYS A 11 -13.27 2.25 12.38
CA LYS A 11 -14.39 3.19 12.41
C LYS A 11 -14.87 3.55 11.00
N VAL A 12 -13.95 3.84 10.08
CA VAL A 12 -14.33 4.24 8.71
C VAL A 12 -14.75 3.07 7.82
N CYS A 13 -14.32 1.85 8.12
CA CYS A 13 -14.73 0.65 7.36
C CYS A 13 -16.12 0.12 7.73
N THR A 14 -16.69 0.52 8.87
CA THR A 14 -18.01 0.03 9.32
C THR A 14 -19.11 0.40 8.33
N GLY A 15 -19.80 -0.60 7.78
CA GLY A 15 -20.91 -0.42 6.83
C GLY A 15 -20.47 -0.05 5.41
N VAL A 16 -19.19 -0.19 5.08
CA VAL A 16 -18.66 0.08 3.74
C VAL A 16 -18.84 -1.14 2.82
N ASP A 17 -19.32 -0.92 1.61
CA ASP A 17 -19.38 -1.96 0.58
C ASP A 17 -18.04 -2.13 -0.16
N TYR A 18 -17.39 -1.03 -0.53
CA TYR A 18 -16.20 -1.04 -1.39
C TYR A 18 -15.13 -0.12 -0.83
N VAL A 19 -13.91 -0.65 -0.67
CA VAL A 19 -12.75 0.13 -0.24
C VAL A 19 -11.83 0.42 -1.41
N LEU A 20 -11.53 1.70 -1.63
CA LEU A 20 -10.53 2.17 -2.59
C LEU A 20 -9.36 2.80 -1.82
N HIS A 21 -8.34 2.00 -1.52
CA HIS A 21 -7.22 2.41 -0.67
C HIS A 21 -6.11 3.10 -1.47
N GLN A 22 -5.97 4.42 -1.30
CA GLN A 22 -5.01 5.28 -2.02
C GLN A 22 -4.05 6.02 -1.08
N ALA A 23 -4.25 5.90 0.23
CA ALA A 23 -3.47 6.63 1.22
C ALA A 23 -2.08 5.99 1.36
N ALA A 24 -1.05 6.69 0.92
CA ALA A 24 0.35 6.27 1.01
C ALA A 24 1.27 7.50 0.94
N LEU A 25 2.52 7.33 1.35
CA LEU A 25 3.60 8.26 1.04
C LEU A 25 4.33 7.78 -0.22
N GLY A 26 3.97 8.37 -1.36
CA GLY A 26 4.68 8.17 -2.62
C GLY A 26 6.05 8.86 -2.65
N SER A 27 6.81 8.60 -3.74
CA SER A 27 8.15 9.11 -4.07
C SER A 27 9.32 8.21 -3.64
N VAL A 28 10.08 7.75 -4.64
CA VAL A 28 11.33 7.01 -4.45
C VAL A 28 12.36 7.83 -3.65
N PRO A 29 12.70 9.09 -4.01
CA PRO A 29 13.61 9.91 -3.20
C PRO A 29 13.17 10.07 -1.74
N ARG A 30 11.87 10.24 -1.50
CA ARG A 30 11.32 10.35 -0.13
C ARG A 30 11.59 9.08 0.66
N SER A 31 11.32 7.92 0.07
CA SER A 31 11.51 6.64 0.74
C SER A 31 12.97 6.35 1.11
N ILE A 32 13.92 6.88 0.34
CA ILE A 32 15.35 6.78 0.64
C ILE A 32 15.72 7.74 1.79
N ALA A 33 15.18 8.95 1.79
CA ALA A 33 15.46 9.96 2.79
C ALA A 33 14.84 9.63 4.17
N ASP A 34 13.62 9.09 4.18
CA ASP A 34 12.88 8.70 5.39
C ASP A 34 12.14 7.37 5.20
N PRO A 35 12.86 6.23 5.28
CA PRO A 35 12.29 4.91 5.09
C PRO A 35 11.35 4.51 6.24
N ILE A 36 11.60 4.98 7.46
CA ILE A 36 10.80 4.63 8.64
C ILE A 36 9.39 5.20 8.50
N MET A 37 9.28 6.49 8.16
CA MET A 37 7.97 7.12 7.96
C MET A 37 7.26 6.52 6.75
N THR A 38 7.98 6.25 5.66
CA THR A 38 7.43 5.60 4.47
C THR A 38 6.88 4.21 4.78
N ASN A 39 7.63 3.37 5.50
CA ASN A 39 7.18 2.06 5.94
C ASN A 39 5.95 2.14 6.86
N SER A 40 5.96 3.09 7.81
CA SER A 40 4.84 3.29 8.73
C SER A 40 3.54 3.60 7.97
N ALA A 41 3.58 4.48 6.97
CA ALA A 41 2.41 4.78 6.16
C ALA A 41 2.05 3.63 5.20
N ASN A 42 3.02 3.13 4.44
CA ASN A 42 2.77 2.27 3.28
C ASN A 42 2.61 0.79 3.65
N ILE A 43 3.22 0.31 4.74
CA ILE A 43 3.10 -1.09 5.18
C ILE A 43 2.17 -1.18 6.38
N THR A 44 2.46 -0.48 7.48
CA THR A 44 1.61 -0.54 8.68
C THR A 44 0.22 0.01 8.39
N GLY A 45 0.14 1.18 7.73
CA GLY A 45 -1.14 1.78 7.37
C GLY A 45 -1.95 0.96 6.37
N PHE A 46 -1.30 0.36 5.37
CA PHE A 46 -1.93 -0.57 4.45
C PHE A 46 -2.51 -1.80 5.17
N LEU A 47 -1.70 -2.42 6.04
CA LEU A 47 -2.14 -3.59 6.80
C LEU A 47 -3.33 -3.28 7.71
N ASN A 48 -3.33 -2.13 8.37
CA ASN A 48 -4.47 -1.69 9.19
C ASN A 48 -5.75 -1.56 8.36
N MET A 49 -5.68 -0.93 7.18
CA MET A 49 -6.83 -0.81 6.28
C MET A 49 -7.30 -2.17 5.77
N LEU A 50 -6.38 -3.08 5.45
CA LEU A 50 -6.69 -4.43 5.00
C LEU A 50 -7.42 -5.23 6.10
N VAL A 51 -6.93 -5.15 7.35
CA VAL A 51 -7.55 -5.79 8.52
C VAL A 51 -8.94 -5.19 8.80
N ALA A 52 -9.04 -3.87 8.85
CA ALA A 52 -10.31 -3.19 9.10
C ALA A 52 -11.36 -3.49 8.03
N ALA A 53 -10.97 -3.53 6.75
CA ALA A 53 -11.86 -3.87 5.64
C ALA A 53 -12.31 -5.34 5.70
N ARG A 54 -11.39 -6.27 6.01
CA ARG A 54 -11.74 -7.69 6.22
C ARG A 54 -12.74 -7.85 7.35
N ASP A 55 -12.48 -7.22 8.49
CA ASP A 55 -13.30 -7.36 9.70
C ASP A 55 -14.69 -6.71 9.52
N ALA A 56 -14.78 -5.65 8.72
CA ALA A 56 -16.03 -5.04 8.32
C ALA A 56 -16.79 -5.80 7.21
N GLN A 57 -16.24 -6.91 6.71
CA GLN A 57 -16.82 -7.76 5.66
C GLN A 57 -17.20 -6.97 4.38
N VAL A 58 -16.32 -6.07 3.96
CA VAL A 58 -16.53 -5.29 2.72
C VAL A 58 -16.65 -6.24 1.52
N LYS A 59 -17.42 -5.86 0.50
CA LYS A 59 -17.62 -6.64 -0.72
C LYS A 59 -16.38 -6.66 -1.61
N SER A 60 -15.60 -5.58 -1.62
CA SER A 60 -14.32 -5.55 -2.34
C SER A 60 -13.32 -4.56 -1.72
N PHE A 61 -12.04 -4.83 -2.00
CA PHE A 61 -10.92 -4.00 -1.60
C PHE A 61 -9.99 -3.82 -2.81
N THR A 62 -9.85 -2.60 -3.30
CA THR A 62 -8.91 -2.23 -4.37
C THR A 62 -7.90 -1.26 -3.79
N TYR A 63 -6.61 -1.46 -4.09
CA TYR A 63 -5.53 -0.62 -3.59
C TYR A 63 -4.60 -0.13 -4.70
N ALA A 64 -3.93 0.99 -4.45
CA ALA A 64 -2.87 1.48 -5.32
C ALA A 64 -1.57 0.71 -5.09
N ALA A 65 -1.16 -0.09 -6.06
CA ALA A 65 0.20 -0.60 -6.19
C ALA A 65 1.08 0.38 -7.00
N SER A 66 2.31 -0.01 -7.33
CA SER A 66 3.23 0.81 -8.12
C SER A 66 4.03 -0.04 -9.11
N SER A 67 4.28 0.49 -10.31
CA SER A 67 5.18 -0.15 -11.28
C SER A 67 6.65 -0.16 -10.81
N SER A 68 7.01 0.58 -9.75
CA SER A 68 8.33 0.48 -9.12
C SER A 68 8.63 -0.94 -8.60
N THR A 69 7.60 -1.76 -8.35
CA THR A 69 7.74 -3.18 -7.99
C THR A 69 8.42 -4.02 -9.09
N TYR A 70 8.37 -3.59 -10.37
CA TYR A 70 9.14 -4.27 -11.42
C TYR A 70 10.67 -4.18 -11.20
N GLY A 71 11.14 -3.20 -10.43
CA GLY A 71 12.54 -3.12 -10.01
C GLY A 71 13.52 -3.04 -11.18
N ASP A 72 14.57 -3.84 -11.11
CA ASP A 72 15.58 -3.98 -12.16
C ASP A 72 15.22 -4.96 -13.29
N HIS A 73 13.99 -5.52 -13.31
CA HIS A 73 13.62 -6.51 -14.32
C HIS A 73 13.70 -5.92 -15.73
N PRO A 74 14.51 -6.49 -16.66
CA PRO A 74 14.82 -5.83 -17.92
C PRO A 74 13.73 -5.98 -18.99
N ALA A 75 12.86 -6.98 -18.88
CA ALA A 75 11.89 -7.31 -19.93
C ALA A 75 10.90 -6.16 -20.22
N LEU A 76 10.47 -6.09 -21.49
CA LEU A 76 9.44 -5.18 -21.98
C LEU A 76 8.55 -5.92 -23.01
N PRO A 77 7.21 -5.71 -23.01
CA PRO A 77 6.46 -4.97 -21.99
C PRO A 77 6.56 -5.63 -20.60
N LYS A 78 6.19 -4.89 -19.56
CA LYS A 78 6.15 -5.44 -18.19
C LYS A 78 4.94 -6.37 -18.05
N VAL A 79 5.14 -7.49 -17.37
CA VAL A 79 4.15 -8.56 -17.16
C VAL A 79 4.20 -8.93 -15.69
N GLU A 80 3.04 -9.03 -15.04
CA GLU A 80 2.86 -9.03 -13.59
C GLU A 80 3.64 -10.15 -12.87
N GLU A 81 3.77 -11.33 -13.49
CA GLU A 81 4.51 -12.45 -12.91
C GLU A 81 6.04 -12.27 -12.97
N ASN A 82 6.54 -11.27 -13.72
CA ASN A 82 7.96 -11.07 -14.00
C ASN A 82 8.48 -9.78 -13.34
N ILE A 83 8.86 -9.89 -12.06
CA ILE A 83 9.43 -8.79 -11.26
C ILE A 83 10.93 -9.02 -10.95
N GLY A 84 11.63 -7.93 -10.65
CA GLY A 84 13.05 -7.93 -10.33
C GLY A 84 13.32 -7.63 -8.87
N GLN A 85 14.53 -7.16 -8.57
CA GLN A 85 14.87 -6.65 -7.24
C GLN A 85 14.34 -5.23 -7.07
N PRO A 86 13.64 -4.93 -5.95
CA PRO A 86 13.19 -3.57 -5.65
C PRO A 86 14.38 -2.64 -5.48
N LEU A 87 14.31 -1.47 -6.11
CA LEU A 87 15.43 -0.51 -6.17
C LEU A 87 15.37 0.61 -5.12
N SER A 88 14.35 0.58 -4.24
CA SER A 88 14.17 1.59 -3.19
C SER A 88 13.19 1.09 -2.11
N PRO A 89 13.17 1.71 -0.92
CA PRO A 89 12.18 1.37 0.11
C PRO A 89 10.72 1.60 -0.34
N TYR A 90 10.45 2.50 -1.29
CA TYR A 90 9.11 2.68 -1.87
C TYR A 90 8.64 1.50 -2.73
N ALA A 91 9.57 0.71 -3.27
CA ALA A 91 9.25 -0.42 -4.14
C ALA A 91 8.91 -1.71 -3.37
N ILE A 92 8.98 -1.66 -2.03
CA ILE A 92 8.66 -2.72 -1.09
C ILE A 92 7.29 -2.41 -0.48
#